data_AF-A0A0S7WGM3-F1
#
_entry.id   AF-A0A0S7WGM3-F1
#
_cell.length_a   1.000
_cell.length_b   1.000
_cell.length_c   1.000
_cell.angle_alpha   90.00
_cell.angle_beta   90.00
_cell.angle_gamma   90.00
#
_symmetry.space_group_name_H-M   'P 1'
#
loop_
_entity.id
_entity.type
_entity.pdbx_description
1 polymer ?
#
loop_
_entity_poly.entity_id
_entity_poly.type
_entity_poly.pdbx_seq_one_letter_code
_entity_poly.pdbx_strand_id
1 'polypeptide(L)'
;MDTLIISYWKLPDTLIVAPGTVVKFEPGFSAKIEVEGVFSAQGTETDTIVFTSNAVVPDTNDWKEIRFRPTSIDSLCVVSYCLVEYGRLGIICNQASPTISHNRIVNTGSYGIVFDGSPMVCYNLVENSGGRGIGCGGASRAVVAGNVVRNNYWRNIRCTDSASPLIVGNEISGSPHIGIRCADLSSPTIIGNTIVDNGWGIVVEDSASPLIGGSLSDANDIYGSDFAELDNSTPNRIMAEYNYWGSVDRDSIESKMRNWGSGSIDYVPWTNASHDTVYSDPPVANAGGPYCGEEGSWMSFDGSNSSDDGRIVLYEWDIDGDGDYDSVGVDVSHTWGDDYVGVIVLRVTDDGALSDTDTTMVTVQNVLPSADAGGPYRGGIDQAIQLSGSATDPGMDSIVFEWDLDGDGEYDDATGQGPTHIWSVSGVYTIYLRVTDDDGGIGADSAPVTISLCGDCNGDGRLTVADATYLVAFIYRGGPTPLGQGDVNLDGRMTVADATYIVAHLYRGGPPPCEPAAGSSPHSDGQKRVAVPASKPGE
;
A
#
# COMPACT_ATOMS: atom_id res chain seq x y z
N MET A 1 -26.13 -6.18 -2.06
CA MET A 1 -25.33 -7.41 -1.95
C MET A 1 -25.09 -7.94 -3.34
N ASP A 2 -23.91 -7.65 -3.88
CA ASP A 2 -23.46 -8.28 -5.12
C ASP A 2 -23.02 -9.71 -4.80
N THR A 3 -23.53 -10.68 -5.57
CA THR A 3 -23.12 -12.09 -5.46
C THR A 3 -22.24 -12.45 -6.64
N LEU A 4 -21.04 -12.93 -6.36
CA LEU A 4 -20.06 -13.36 -7.35
C LEU A 4 -19.90 -14.88 -7.25
N ILE A 5 -19.98 -15.60 -8.37
CA ILE A 5 -19.72 -17.05 -8.41
C ILE A 5 -18.38 -17.29 -9.09
N ILE A 6 -17.47 -18.01 -8.44
CA ILE A 6 -16.09 -18.14 -8.89
C ILE A 6 -15.62 -19.59 -8.93
N SER A 7 -14.93 -19.93 -10.03
CA SER A 7 -14.25 -21.22 -10.19
C SER A 7 -12.73 -21.10 -10.01
N TYR A 8 -12.15 -19.93 -10.26
CA TYR A 8 -10.73 -19.63 -10.03
C TYR A 8 -10.45 -18.14 -10.28
N TRP A 9 -9.75 -17.47 -9.36
CA TRP A 9 -9.16 -16.16 -9.59
C TRP A 9 -7.65 -16.20 -9.40
N LYS A 10 -6.95 -15.62 -10.37
CA LYS A 10 -5.52 -15.33 -10.31
C LYS A 10 -5.33 -13.85 -10.57
N LEU A 11 -4.79 -13.12 -9.61
CA LEU A 11 -4.77 -11.68 -9.59
C LEU A 11 -3.33 -11.17 -9.80
N PRO A 12 -2.96 -10.73 -11.02
CA PRO A 12 -1.65 -10.14 -11.26
C PRO A 12 -1.55 -8.69 -10.70
N ASP A 13 -2.68 -7.99 -10.59
CA ASP A 13 -2.77 -6.59 -10.17
C ASP A 13 -3.64 -6.45 -8.89
N THR A 14 -4.55 -5.48 -8.85
CA THR A 14 -5.38 -5.16 -7.68
C THR A 14 -6.78 -5.76 -7.78
N LEU A 15 -7.27 -6.35 -6.69
CA LEU A 15 -8.69 -6.66 -6.48
C LEU A 15 -9.16 -6.02 -5.18
N ILE A 16 -10.24 -5.24 -5.28
CA ILE A 16 -10.97 -4.67 -4.15
C ILE A 16 -12.32 -5.36 -4.07
N VAL A 17 -12.65 -5.91 -2.91
CA VAL A 17 -13.95 -6.51 -2.62
C VAL A 17 -14.71 -5.56 -1.69
N ALA A 18 -15.82 -5.01 -2.17
CA ALA A 18 -16.61 -4.05 -1.41
C ALA A 18 -17.29 -4.70 -0.19
N PRO A 19 -17.51 -3.95 0.91
CA PRO A 19 -18.31 -4.40 2.05
C PRO A 19 -19.65 -5.04 1.65
N GLY A 20 -20.06 -6.08 2.38
CA GLY A 20 -21.32 -6.80 2.14
C GLY A 20 -21.35 -7.66 0.87
N THR A 21 -20.23 -7.81 0.15
CA THR A 21 -20.14 -8.69 -1.03
C THR A 21 -20.18 -10.16 -0.61
N VAL A 22 -20.91 -11.00 -1.38
CA VAL A 22 -20.93 -12.45 -1.20
C VAL A 22 -20.21 -13.13 -2.37
N VAL A 23 -19.07 -13.73 -2.10
CA VAL A 23 -18.26 -14.51 -3.04
C VAL A 23 -18.51 -16.00 -2.81
N LYS A 24 -19.12 -16.66 -3.78
CA LYS A 24 -19.43 -18.09 -3.75
C LYS A 24 -18.48 -18.88 -4.65
N PHE A 25 -17.92 -19.95 -4.14
CA PHE A 25 -16.99 -20.81 -4.87
C PHE A 25 -17.71 -22.04 -5.42
N GLU A 26 -17.44 -22.37 -6.68
CA GLU A 26 -17.93 -23.61 -7.27
C GLU A 26 -17.38 -24.83 -6.52
N PRO A 27 -18.25 -25.78 -6.11
CA PRO A 27 -17.81 -26.97 -5.40
C PRO A 27 -16.86 -27.81 -6.25
N GLY A 28 -15.79 -28.28 -5.61
CA GLY A 28 -14.70 -28.98 -6.25
C GLY A 28 -13.37 -28.38 -5.81
N PHE A 29 -12.46 -29.25 -5.38
CA PHE A 29 -11.14 -28.94 -4.82
C PHE A 29 -10.21 -28.00 -5.63
N SER A 30 -10.66 -27.46 -6.76
CA SER A 30 -9.94 -26.52 -7.62
C SER A 30 -10.24 -25.05 -7.34
N ALA A 31 -11.43 -24.68 -6.85
CA ALA A 31 -11.82 -23.27 -6.74
C ALA A 31 -11.04 -22.54 -5.66
N LYS A 32 -10.42 -21.40 -6.01
CA LYS A 32 -9.54 -20.63 -5.11
C LYS A 32 -9.35 -19.19 -5.58
N ILE A 33 -8.88 -18.35 -4.66
CA ILE A 33 -8.29 -17.04 -4.96
C ILE A 33 -6.77 -17.17 -4.82
N GLU A 34 -6.03 -16.71 -5.83
CA GLU A 34 -4.58 -16.64 -5.82
C GLU A 34 -4.15 -15.18 -6.07
N VAL A 35 -3.54 -14.57 -5.05
CA VAL A 35 -3.13 -13.17 -5.03
C VAL A 35 -1.65 -13.08 -5.39
N GLU A 36 -1.34 -12.47 -6.53
CA GLU A 36 0.02 -12.13 -6.96
C GLU A 36 0.30 -10.61 -6.92
N GLY A 37 -0.70 -9.78 -6.60
CA GLY A 37 -0.61 -8.31 -6.46
C GLY A 37 -1.30 -7.79 -5.19
N VAL A 38 -2.28 -6.88 -5.32
CA VAL A 38 -3.03 -6.31 -4.18
C VAL A 38 -4.37 -7.04 -4.02
N PHE A 39 -4.70 -7.43 -2.80
CA PHE A 39 -6.03 -7.91 -2.44
C PHE A 39 -6.54 -7.17 -1.20
N SER A 40 -7.57 -6.35 -1.41
CA SER A 40 -8.22 -5.56 -0.36
C SER A 40 -9.66 -6.04 -0.20
N ALA A 41 -9.92 -6.78 0.87
CA ALA A 41 -11.25 -7.22 1.27
C ALA A 41 -11.51 -6.68 2.69
N GLN A 42 -12.11 -5.50 2.76
CA GLN A 42 -12.38 -4.80 4.01
C GLN A 42 -13.89 -4.65 4.14
N GLY A 43 -14.51 -5.53 4.92
CA GLY A 43 -15.90 -5.40 5.33
C GLY A 43 -16.05 -4.48 6.54
N THR A 44 -17.25 -4.48 7.13
CA THR A 44 -17.52 -3.88 8.44
C THR A 44 -18.26 -4.88 9.34
N GLU A 45 -18.47 -4.54 10.60
CA GLU A 45 -19.30 -5.36 11.51
C GLU A 45 -20.71 -5.61 10.97
N THR A 46 -21.29 -4.62 10.27
CA THR A 46 -22.64 -4.70 9.71
C THR A 46 -22.67 -5.23 8.29
N ASP A 47 -21.63 -4.93 7.50
CA ASP A 47 -21.50 -5.31 6.09
C ASP A 47 -20.30 -6.24 5.89
N THR A 48 -20.36 -7.38 6.55
CA THR A 48 -19.35 -8.45 6.46
C THR A 48 -19.25 -8.99 5.03
N ILE A 49 -18.03 -9.14 4.51
CA ILE A 49 -17.77 -9.80 3.22
C ILE A 49 -17.82 -11.32 3.44
N VAL A 50 -18.50 -12.07 2.58
CA VAL A 50 -18.68 -13.53 2.75
C VAL A 50 -18.02 -14.32 1.64
N PHE A 51 -17.05 -15.18 1.97
CA PHE A 51 -16.42 -16.18 1.10
C PHE A 51 -16.95 -17.56 1.47
N THR A 52 -17.80 -18.15 0.63
CA THR A 52 -18.55 -19.38 0.97
C THR A 52 -18.74 -20.32 -0.23
N SER A 53 -19.31 -21.51 0.01
CA SER A 53 -19.62 -22.48 -1.04
C SER A 53 -20.83 -22.07 -1.90
N ASN A 54 -20.81 -22.40 -3.19
CA ASN A 54 -21.97 -22.35 -4.08
C ASN A 54 -22.81 -23.64 -4.04
N ALA A 55 -22.45 -24.63 -3.22
CA ALA A 55 -23.23 -25.85 -3.06
C ALA A 55 -24.61 -25.56 -2.45
N VAL A 56 -25.60 -26.38 -2.82
CA VAL A 56 -26.94 -26.34 -2.22
C VAL A 56 -26.90 -26.67 -0.73
N VAL A 57 -25.99 -27.58 -0.34
CA VAL A 57 -25.67 -27.90 1.05
C VAL A 57 -24.16 -27.74 1.18
N PRO A 58 -23.68 -26.60 1.73
CA PRO A 58 -22.26 -26.38 1.93
C PRO A 58 -21.62 -27.44 2.83
N ASP A 59 -20.43 -27.89 2.45
CA ASP A 59 -19.61 -28.80 3.23
C ASP A 59 -18.14 -28.35 3.21
N THR A 60 -17.40 -28.74 4.24
CA THR A 60 -15.96 -28.53 4.30
C THR A 60 -15.28 -29.12 3.06
N ASN A 61 -14.25 -28.44 2.55
CA ASN A 61 -13.53 -28.79 1.32
C ASN A 61 -14.25 -28.51 -0.01
N ASP A 62 -15.40 -27.82 0.02
CA ASP A 62 -16.10 -27.44 -1.21
C ASP A 62 -15.23 -26.59 -2.14
N TRP A 63 -14.39 -25.73 -1.57
CA TRP A 63 -13.41 -24.95 -2.32
C TRP A 63 -12.05 -25.02 -1.63
N LYS A 64 -11.00 -24.52 -2.26
CA LYS A 64 -9.64 -24.82 -1.84
C LYS A 64 -9.08 -23.85 -0.81
N GLU A 65 -8.95 -22.57 -1.14
CA GLU A 65 -8.22 -21.58 -0.30
C GLU A 65 -8.30 -20.15 -0.85
N ILE A 66 -8.00 -19.17 0.01
CA ILE A 66 -7.50 -17.84 -0.38
C ILE A 66 -5.98 -17.86 -0.15
N ARG A 67 -5.19 -17.69 -1.20
CA ARG A 67 -3.73 -17.80 -1.13
C ARG A 67 -3.04 -16.51 -1.57
N PHE A 68 -2.24 -15.94 -0.69
CA PHE A 68 -1.25 -14.92 -1.00
C PHE A 68 0.07 -15.58 -1.43
N ARG A 69 0.61 -15.11 -2.54
CA ARG A 69 1.90 -15.54 -3.09
C ARG A 69 3.02 -14.60 -2.65
N PRO A 70 4.29 -15.01 -2.77
CA PRO A 70 5.43 -14.14 -2.42
C PRO A 70 5.49 -12.82 -3.20
N THR A 71 4.72 -12.68 -4.27
CA THR A 71 4.66 -11.46 -5.09
C THR A 71 3.54 -10.50 -4.65
N SER A 72 2.71 -10.86 -3.66
CA SER A 72 1.69 -9.94 -3.14
C SER A 72 2.33 -8.69 -2.55
N ILE A 73 1.62 -7.58 -2.67
CA ILE A 73 2.05 -6.30 -2.09
C ILE A 73 1.51 -6.23 -0.66
N ASP A 74 2.27 -6.80 0.27
CA ASP A 74 1.85 -7.03 1.67
C ASP A 74 1.26 -5.78 2.34
N SER A 75 1.89 -4.62 2.16
CA SER A 75 1.46 -3.34 2.77
C SER A 75 0.09 -2.85 2.30
N LEU A 76 -0.42 -3.38 1.18
CA LEU A 76 -1.73 -3.03 0.61
C LEU A 76 -2.72 -4.20 0.70
N CYS A 77 -2.28 -5.37 1.16
CA CYS A 77 -3.11 -6.55 1.26
C CYS A 77 -3.79 -6.61 2.63
N VAL A 78 -5.12 -6.47 2.63
CA VAL A 78 -5.93 -6.47 3.86
C VAL A 78 -7.10 -7.43 3.69
N VAL A 79 -7.30 -8.28 4.70
CA VAL A 79 -8.52 -9.08 4.87
C VAL A 79 -9.09 -8.74 6.24
N SER A 80 -10.16 -7.94 6.25
CA SER A 80 -10.80 -7.47 7.47
C SER A 80 -12.32 -7.64 7.41
N TYR A 81 -12.94 -7.98 8.54
CA TYR A 81 -14.39 -8.18 8.67
C TYR A 81 -14.98 -9.10 7.59
N CYS A 82 -14.30 -10.21 7.33
CA CYS A 82 -14.74 -11.24 6.39
C CYS A 82 -15.20 -12.52 7.12
N LEU A 83 -16.23 -13.18 6.57
CA LEU A 83 -16.58 -14.56 6.87
C LEU A 83 -15.96 -15.47 5.79
N VAL A 84 -15.10 -16.40 6.18
CA VAL A 84 -14.48 -17.39 5.30
C VAL A 84 -14.90 -18.79 5.77
N GLU A 85 -15.69 -19.49 4.97
CA GLU A 85 -16.28 -20.78 5.38
C GLU A 85 -16.29 -21.85 4.30
N TYR A 86 -16.30 -23.13 4.73
CA TYR A 86 -16.41 -24.33 3.89
C TYR A 86 -15.23 -24.60 2.93
N GLY A 87 -14.17 -23.80 2.99
CA GLY A 87 -12.93 -24.06 2.28
C GLY A 87 -12.20 -25.28 2.84
N ARG A 88 -11.34 -25.93 2.05
CA ARG A 88 -10.37 -26.91 2.56
C ARG A 88 -9.37 -26.21 3.47
N LEU A 89 -8.93 -25.03 3.05
CA LEU A 89 -8.09 -24.11 3.79
C LEU A 89 -8.79 -22.75 3.79
N GLY A 90 -8.64 -21.97 4.86
CA GLY A 90 -9.08 -20.58 4.88
C GLY A 90 -8.08 -19.69 4.16
N ILE A 91 -7.25 -18.98 4.93
CA ILE A 91 -6.28 -17.99 4.42
C ILE A 91 -4.86 -18.54 4.49
N ILE A 92 -4.14 -18.48 3.38
CA ILE A 92 -2.78 -19.01 3.25
C ILE A 92 -1.82 -17.92 2.78
N CYS A 93 -0.83 -17.59 3.59
CA CYS A 93 0.20 -16.60 3.27
C CYS A 93 1.52 -17.31 2.97
N ASN A 94 1.88 -17.41 1.69
CA ASN A 94 3.12 -18.03 1.27
C ASN A 94 4.21 -16.97 1.05
N GLN A 95 5.11 -16.82 2.02
CA GLN A 95 6.13 -15.77 2.14
C GLN A 95 5.53 -14.37 1.98
N ALA A 96 4.27 -14.24 2.38
CA ALA A 96 3.47 -13.03 2.32
C ALA A 96 3.05 -12.66 3.73
N SER A 97 2.85 -11.36 3.96
CA SER A 97 2.62 -10.76 5.27
C SER A 97 1.45 -9.76 5.25
N PRO A 98 0.26 -10.12 4.72
CA PRO A 98 -0.90 -9.23 4.74
C PRO A 98 -1.41 -8.97 6.16
N THR A 99 -2.26 -7.96 6.31
CA THR A 99 -3.04 -7.75 7.54
C THR A 99 -4.31 -8.60 7.50
N ILE A 100 -4.51 -9.43 8.53
CA ILE A 100 -5.69 -10.30 8.68
C ILE A 100 -6.33 -10.00 10.03
N SER A 101 -7.44 -9.27 10.02
CA SER A 101 -8.08 -8.79 11.26
C SER A 101 -9.60 -8.97 11.30
N HIS A 102 -10.19 -9.15 12.49
CA HIS A 102 -11.66 -9.16 12.68
C HIS A 102 -12.44 -10.15 11.80
N ASN A 103 -11.80 -11.21 11.31
CA ASN A 103 -12.46 -12.18 10.43
C ASN A 103 -13.04 -13.35 11.21
N ARG A 104 -14.03 -14.01 10.62
CA ARG A 104 -14.55 -15.31 11.06
C ARG A 104 -14.14 -16.37 10.05
N ILE A 105 -13.18 -17.23 10.41
CA ILE A 105 -12.73 -18.35 9.59
C ILE A 105 -13.27 -19.63 10.22
N VAL A 106 -14.31 -20.20 9.62
CA VAL A 106 -15.11 -21.26 10.24
C VAL A 106 -15.31 -22.45 9.32
N ASN A 107 -15.47 -23.65 9.88
CA ASN A 107 -15.83 -24.85 9.12
C ASN A 107 -14.87 -25.13 7.94
N THR A 108 -13.56 -25.05 8.17
CA THR A 108 -12.57 -25.41 7.15
C THR A 108 -12.24 -26.90 7.20
N GLY A 109 -11.90 -27.51 6.07
CA GLY A 109 -11.57 -28.95 6.03
C GLY A 109 -10.23 -29.32 6.66
N SER A 110 -9.28 -28.37 6.76
CA SER A 110 -7.91 -28.66 7.20
C SER A 110 -7.24 -27.55 7.99
N TYR A 111 -7.21 -26.30 7.51
CA TYR A 111 -6.57 -25.21 8.26
C TYR A 111 -7.39 -23.93 8.15
N GLY A 112 -7.48 -23.18 9.25
CA GLY A 112 -8.04 -21.84 9.26
C GLY A 112 -7.10 -20.84 8.57
N ILE A 113 -6.01 -20.48 9.25
CA ILE A 113 -4.99 -19.54 8.76
C ILE A 113 -3.62 -20.23 8.79
N VAL A 114 -2.83 -20.15 7.71
CA VAL A 114 -1.46 -20.67 7.68
C VAL A 114 -0.53 -19.66 7.02
N PHE A 115 0.63 -19.43 7.62
CA PHE A 115 1.62 -18.53 7.08
C PHE A 115 3.06 -19.02 7.31
N ASP A 116 3.91 -18.75 6.33
CA ASP A 116 5.38 -18.83 6.41
C ASP A 116 6.04 -17.47 6.08
N GLY A 117 5.25 -16.40 5.88
CA GLY A 117 5.66 -15.00 6.00
C GLY A 117 5.41 -14.44 7.41
N SER A 118 5.41 -13.12 7.60
CA SER A 118 5.22 -12.50 8.93
C SER A 118 4.00 -11.57 9.00
N PRO A 119 2.77 -12.07 8.70
CA PRO A 119 1.56 -11.25 8.72
C PRO A 119 1.21 -10.76 10.14
N MET A 120 0.34 -9.76 10.19
CA MET A 120 -0.42 -9.44 11.39
C MET A 120 -1.73 -10.23 11.38
N VAL A 121 -1.97 -11.04 12.41
CA VAL A 121 -3.16 -11.87 12.57
C VAL A 121 -3.82 -11.51 13.90
N CYS A 122 -4.83 -10.65 13.88
CA CYS A 122 -5.45 -10.14 15.11
C CYS A 122 -6.98 -10.18 15.15
N TYR A 123 -7.57 -10.39 16.32
CA TYR A 123 -9.03 -10.33 16.54
C TYR A 123 -9.86 -11.23 15.62
N ASN A 124 -9.28 -12.32 15.12
CA ASN A 124 -10.01 -13.27 14.29
C ASN A 124 -10.67 -14.35 15.17
N LEU A 125 -11.84 -14.80 14.76
CA LEU A 125 -12.44 -16.05 15.22
C LEU A 125 -12.04 -17.17 14.26
N VAL A 126 -11.30 -18.17 14.74
CA VAL A 126 -10.92 -19.36 13.98
C VAL A 126 -11.47 -20.61 14.66
N GLU A 127 -12.54 -21.18 14.10
CA GLU A 127 -13.25 -22.30 14.73
C GLU A 127 -13.64 -23.45 13.78
N ASN A 128 -13.79 -24.64 14.36
CA ASN A 128 -14.27 -25.85 13.67
C ASN A 128 -13.47 -26.23 12.42
N SER A 129 -12.15 -25.99 12.42
CA SER A 129 -11.28 -26.48 11.35
C SER A 129 -11.00 -27.97 11.54
N GLY A 130 -11.12 -28.77 10.47
CA GLY A 130 -10.84 -30.21 10.45
C GLY A 130 -9.38 -30.59 10.72
N GLY A 131 -8.48 -29.60 10.81
CA GLY A 131 -7.11 -29.77 11.26
C GLY A 131 -6.70 -28.69 12.27
N ARG A 132 -5.99 -27.65 11.82
CA ARG A 132 -5.41 -26.65 12.73
C ARG A 132 -6.09 -25.28 12.58
N GLY A 133 -6.18 -24.52 13.66
CA GLY A 133 -6.69 -23.15 13.62
C GLY A 133 -5.70 -22.23 12.89
N ILE A 134 -4.62 -21.86 13.58
CA ILE A 134 -3.56 -20.98 13.09
C ILE A 134 -2.23 -21.75 13.01
N GLY A 135 -1.55 -21.69 11.86
CA GLY A 135 -0.25 -22.33 11.63
C GLY A 135 0.83 -21.33 11.24
N CYS A 136 1.92 -21.31 12.00
CA CYS A 136 3.09 -20.47 11.82
C CYS A 136 4.33 -21.30 11.44
N GLY A 137 5.08 -20.91 10.41
CA GLY A 137 6.27 -21.62 9.93
C GLY A 137 7.31 -20.72 9.26
N GLY A 138 8.34 -21.30 8.62
CA GLY A 138 9.27 -20.59 7.74
C GLY A 138 10.05 -19.43 8.36
N ALA A 139 10.47 -19.54 9.63
CA ALA A 139 11.11 -18.45 10.38
C ALA A 139 10.26 -17.16 10.54
N SER A 140 8.94 -17.28 10.42
CA SER A 140 7.98 -16.20 10.63
C SER A 140 8.19 -15.47 11.96
N ARG A 141 8.03 -14.14 11.93
CA ARG A 141 8.00 -13.24 13.11
C ARG A 141 6.65 -12.55 13.25
N ALA A 142 5.58 -13.22 12.80
CA ALA A 142 4.22 -12.71 12.83
C ALA A 142 3.76 -12.28 14.23
N VAL A 143 2.76 -11.40 14.26
CA VAL A 143 2.00 -11.08 15.47
C VAL A 143 0.67 -11.82 15.41
N VAL A 144 0.39 -12.62 16.43
CA VAL A 144 -0.88 -13.36 16.62
C VAL A 144 -1.52 -12.85 17.90
N ALA A 145 -2.42 -11.88 17.78
CA ALA A 145 -2.91 -11.09 18.91
C ALA A 145 -4.44 -11.09 19.05
N GLY A 146 -4.98 -11.29 20.26
CA GLY A 146 -6.42 -11.07 20.50
C GLY A 146 -7.38 -12.01 19.75
N ASN A 147 -6.89 -13.13 19.20
CA ASN A 147 -7.73 -14.04 18.42
C ASN A 147 -8.48 -15.01 19.35
N VAL A 148 -9.65 -15.45 18.90
CA VAL A 148 -10.39 -16.59 19.49
C VAL A 148 -10.18 -17.81 18.60
N VAL A 149 -9.42 -18.80 19.08
CA VAL A 149 -9.06 -19.99 18.31
C VAL A 149 -9.55 -21.23 19.03
N ARG A 150 -10.65 -21.83 18.55
CA ARG A 150 -11.33 -22.89 19.31
C ARG A 150 -11.91 -24.03 18.50
N ASN A 151 -12.14 -25.16 19.15
CA ASN A 151 -12.81 -26.33 18.56
C ASN A 151 -12.18 -26.82 17.25
N ASN A 152 -10.88 -26.57 17.03
CA ASN A 152 -10.16 -27.07 15.87
C ASN A 152 -9.69 -28.50 16.17
N TYR A 153 -9.84 -29.41 15.22
CA TYR A 153 -9.73 -30.85 15.51
C TYR A 153 -8.35 -31.25 16.04
N TRP A 154 -7.24 -30.65 15.58
CA TRP A 154 -5.88 -31.01 15.99
C TRP A 154 -5.17 -29.97 16.87
N ARG A 155 -4.83 -28.81 16.33
CA ARG A 155 -4.07 -27.80 17.07
C ARG A 155 -4.78 -26.49 16.90
N ASN A 156 -5.06 -25.78 17.98
CA ASN A 156 -5.54 -24.42 17.82
C ASN A 156 -4.43 -23.56 17.20
N ILE A 157 -3.24 -23.53 17.82
CA ILE A 157 -2.06 -22.86 17.26
C ILE A 157 -0.90 -23.84 17.09
N ARG A 158 -0.20 -23.77 15.95
CA ARG A 158 1.03 -24.52 15.69
C ARG A 158 2.14 -23.57 15.27
N CYS A 159 3.32 -23.74 15.88
CA CYS A 159 4.57 -23.12 15.46
C CYS A 159 5.67 -24.15 15.20
N THR A 160 6.40 -23.95 14.12
CA THR A 160 7.26 -24.97 13.46
C THR A 160 8.34 -24.26 12.63
N ASP A 161 9.29 -24.98 12.03
CA ASP A 161 10.25 -24.43 11.05
C ASP A 161 10.95 -23.12 11.49
N SER A 162 11.45 -23.07 12.72
CA SER A 162 12.15 -21.90 13.30
C SER A 162 11.30 -20.64 13.47
N ALA A 163 9.98 -20.72 13.38
CA ALA A 163 9.11 -19.57 13.59
C ALA A 163 9.21 -19.02 15.03
N SER A 164 9.15 -17.69 15.14
CA SER A 164 9.28 -16.94 16.40
C SER A 164 8.21 -15.84 16.51
N PRO A 165 6.91 -16.16 16.35
CA PRO A 165 5.87 -15.15 16.47
C PRO A 165 5.68 -14.69 17.92
N LEU A 166 5.07 -13.51 18.05
CA LEU A 166 4.44 -13.07 19.28
C LEU A 166 3.01 -13.61 19.33
N ILE A 167 2.69 -14.43 20.32
CA ILE A 167 1.36 -14.99 20.58
C ILE A 167 0.85 -14.35 21.87
N VAL A 168 -0.10 -13.44 21.74
CA VAL A 168 -0.50 -12.54 22.83
C VAL A 168 -2.00 -12.34 22.95
N GLY A 169 -2.56 -12.36 24.15
CA GLY A 169 -3.96 -11.96 24.35
C GLY A 169 -4.99 -12.88 23.69
N ASN A 170 -4.65 -14.10 23.29
CA ASN A 170 -5.55 -14.99 22.55
C ASN A 170 -6.38 -15.85 23.51
N GLU A 171 -7.61 -16.18 23.12
CA GLU A 171 -8.45 -17.21 23.75
C GLU A 171 -8.34 -18.51 22.94
N ILE A 172 -7.83 -19.58 23.56
CA ILE A 172 -7.42 -20.81 22.89
C ILE A 172 -8.07 -22.01 23.60
N SER A 173 -9.10 -22.61 22.99
CA SER A 173 -9.91 -23.61 23.71
C SER A 173 -10.50 -24.75 22.88
N GLY A 174 -10.95 -25.81 23.54
CA GLY A 174 -11.82 -26.84 22.95
C GLY A 174 -11.18 -27.73 21.88
N SER A 175 -9.86 -27.68 21.67
CA SER A 175 -9.19 -28.67 20.81
C SER A 175 -9.14 -30.01 21.54
N PRO A 176 -9.64 -31.12 20.98
CA PRO A 176 -9.52 -32.44 21.60
C PRO A 176 -8.08 -32.97 21.59
N HIS A 177 -7.18 -32.22 20.96
CA HIS A 177 -5.75 -32.48 20.86
C HIS A 177 -4.99 -31.34 21.54
N ILE A 178 -4.26 -30.49 20.84
CA ILE A 178 -3.34 -29.53 21.47
C ILE A 178 -3.90 -28.10 21.36
N GLY A 179 -3.75 -27.28 22.41
CA GLY A 179 -3.96 -25.83 22.36
C GLY A 179 -2.87 -25.17 21.52
N ILE A 180 -1.65 -25.11 22.04
CA ILE A 180 -0.47 -24.59 21.33
C ILE A 180 0.60 -25.68 21.18
N ARG A 181 1.08 -25.92 19.95
CA ARG A 181 2.25 -26.79 19.69
C ARG A 181 3.44 -25.97 19.22
N CYS A 182 4.57 -26.09 19.91
CA CYS A 182 5.87 -25.57 19.50
C CYS A 182 6.79 -26.74 19.12
N ALA A 183 7.31 -26.75 17.90
CA ALA A 183 8.13 -27.86 17.37
C ALA A 183 9.30 -27.38 16.50
N ASP A 184 10.07 -28.32 15.98
CA ASP A 184 11.31 -28.10 15.24
C ASP A 184 12.28 -27.20 16.01
N LEU A 185 12.57 -26.00 15.51
CA LEU A 185 13.43 -24.97 16.11
C LEU A 185 12.63 -23.71 16.48
N SER A 186 11.30 -23.80 16.61
CA SER A 186 10.46 -22.63 16.89
C SER A 186 10.71 -22.05 18.29
N SER A 187 10.63 -20.73 18.39
CA SER A 187 10.84 -19.98 19.64
C SER A 187 9.81 -18.85 19.79
N PRO A 188 8.50 -19.16 19.85
CA PRO A 188 7.48 -18.13 20.03
C PRO A 188 7.55 -17.52 21.44
N THR A 189 7.10 -16.28 21.56
CA THR A 189 6.79 -15.64 22.84
C THR A 189 5.29 -15.77 23.10
N ILE A 190 4.91 -16.41 24.20
CA ILE A 190 3.52 -16.74 24.55
C ILE A 190 3.18 -16.05 25.86
N ILE A 191 2.41 -14.96 25.82
CA ILE A 191 2.14 -14.10 26.98
C ILE A 191 0.68 -13.61 26.99
N GLY A 192 0.06 -13.46 28.16
CA GLY A 192 -1.29 -12.90 28.26
C GLY A 192 -2.39 -13.72 27.58
N ASN A 193 -2.18 -15.01 27.30
CA ASN A 193 -3.19 -15.85 26.63
C ASN A 193 -4.04 -16.60 27.65
N THR A 194 -5.30 -16.87 27.29
CA THR A 194 -6.16 -17.84 27.97
C THR A 194 -6.17 -19.13 27.17
N ILE A 195 -5.61 -20.21 27.72
CA ILE A 195 -5.44 -21.52 27.08
C ILE A 195 -6.15 -22.56 27.93
N VAL A 196 -7.39 -22.90 27.56
CA VAL A 196 -8.26 -23.68 28.43
C VAL A 196 -8.99 -24.82 27.72
N ASP A 197 -9.33 -25.88 28.46
CA ASP A 197 -10.19 -26.97 27.98
C ASP A 197 -9.73 -27.62 26.67
N ASN A 198 -8.42 -27.81 26.51
CA ASN A 198 -7.81 -28.54 25.38
C ASN A 198 -7.41 -29.96 25.80
N GLY A 199 -7.15 -30.89 24.88
CA GLY A 199 -6.55 -32.19 25.26
C GLY A 199 -5.20 -32.00 25.98
N TRP A 200 -4.30 -31.23 25.39
CA TRP A 200 -3.06 -30.73 25.97
C TRP A 200 -3.04 -29.21 25.83
N GLY A 201 -2.60 -28.47 26.86
CA GLY A 201 -2.51 -27.02 26.83
C GLY A 201 -1.43 -26.55 25.85
N ILE A 202 -0.17 -26.63 26.29
CA ILE A 202 1.01 -26.33 25.47
C ILE A 202 1.89 -27.58 25.36
N VAL A 203 2.30 -27.93 24.13
CA VAL A 203 3.26 -29.02 23.87
C VAL A 203 4.49 -28.45 23.20
N VAL A 204 5.65 -28.70 23.80
CA VAL A 204 6.96 -28.29 23.30
C VAL A 204 7.76 -29.53 22.95
N GLU A 205 8.14 -29.68 21.68
CA GLU A 205 8.85 -30.86 21.19
C GLU A 205 10.00 -30.52 20.23
N ASP A 206 10.72 -31.55 19.81
CA ASP A 206 11.96 -31.46 19.04
C ASP A 206 13.02 -30.59 19.75
N SER A 207 13.37 -29.45 19.17
CA SER A 207 14.35 -28.49 19.69
C SER A 207 13.74 -27.10 19.91
N ALA A 208 12.40 -27.02 20.03
CA ALA A 208 11.71 -25.76 20.27
C ALA A 208 12.07 -25.17 21.63
N SER A 209 12.03 -23.84 21.73
CA SER A 209 12.37 -23.10 22.94
C SER A 209 11.48 -21.86 23.10
N PRO A 210 10.18 -22.03 23.37
CA PRO A 210 9.29 -20.92 23.63
C PRO A 210 9.62 -20.21 24.95
N LEU A 211 9.29 -18.92 25.01
CA LEU A 211 9.10 -18.19 26.26
C LEU A 211 7.60 -18.20 26.60
N ILE A 212 7.24 -18.69 27.79
CA ILE A 212 5.84 -18.80 28.24
C ILE A 212 5.68 -17.95 29.50
N GLY A 213 5.12 -16.75 29.37
CA GLY A 213 5.10 -15.77 30.44
C GLY A 213 6.49 -15.15 30.66
N GLY A 214 6.95 -15.08 31.91
CA GLY A 214 8.26 -14.53 32.28
C GLY A 214 8.20 -13.33 33.23
N SER A 215 7.05 -12.70 33.36
CA SER A 215 6.74 -11.67 34.35
C SER A 215 5.25 -11.70 34.71
N LEU A 216 4.82 -10.93 35.72
CA LEU A 216 3.41 -10.86 36.11
C LEU A 216 2.52 -10.26 35.01
N SER A 217 2.98 -9.20 34.33
CA SER A 217 2.27 -8.59 33.20
C SER A 217 2.22 -9.47 31.94
N ASP A 218 3.02 -10.55 31.93
CA ASP A 218 3.11 -11.50 30.82
C ASP A 218 2.36 -12.81 31.09
N ALA A 219 1.73 -12.94 32.27
CA ALA A 219 1.12 -14.19 32.72
C ALA A 219 0.10 -14.74 31.72
N ASN A 220 0.13 -16.07 31.51
CA ASN A 220 -0.93 -16.77 30.80
C ASN A 220 -1.83 -17.51 31.81
N ASP A 221 -3.09 -17.68 31.44
CA ASP A 221 -4.05 -18.56 32.11
C ASP A 221 -4.09 -19.90 31.37
N ILE A 222 -3.52 -20.96 31.97
CA ILE A 222 -3.37 -22.28 31.31
C ILE A 222 -3.96 -23.36 32.22
N TYR A 223 -5.18 -23.81 31.93
CA TYR A 223 -5.84 -24.80 32.79
C TYR A 223 -6.97 -25.58 32.13
N GLY A 224 -7.37 -26.68 32.76
CA GLY A 224 -8.53 -27.45 32.34
C GLY A 224 -8.23 -28.41 31.19
N SER A 225 -6.96 -28.56 30.80
CA SER A 225 -6.62 -29.54 29.77
C SER A 225 -6.77 -30.97 30.26
N ASP A 226 -7.19 -31.88 29.39
CA ASP A 226 -7.45 -33.28 29.76
C ASP A 226 -6.18 -33.98 30.29
N PHE A 227 -5.07 -33.84 29.57
CA PHE A 227 -3.83 -34.58 29.81
C PHE A 227 -2.78 -33.78 30.60
N ALA A 228 -2.37 -32.63 30.11
CA ALA A 228 -1.33 -31.78 30.69
C ALA A 228 -1.52 -30.32 30.27
N GLU A 229 -1.20 -29.38 31.16
CA GLU A 229 -1.20 -27.95 30.84
C GLU A 229 0.08 -27.57 30.07
N LEU A 230 1.20 -28.20 30.41
CA LEU A 230 2.47 -28.04 29.71
C LEU A 230 3.21 -29.38 29.60
N ASP A 231 3.56 -29.75 28.38
CA ASP A 231 4.45 -30.87 28.06
C ASP A 231 5.77 -30.36 27.46
N ASN A 232 6.89 -30.74 28.10
CA ASN A 232 8.22 -30.58 27.56
C ASN A 232 8.79 -31.93 27.12
N SER A 233 8.80 -32.14 25.81
CA SER A 233 9.41 -33.28 25.13
C SER A 233 10.79 -32.93 24.53
N THR A 234 11.39 -31.80 24.91
CA THR A 234 12.67 -31.30 24.38
C THR A 234 13.85 -31.54 25.34
N PRO A 235 15.10 -31.45 24.86
CA PRO A 235 16.26 -31.35 25.75
C PRO A 235 16.42 -29.95 26.39
N ASN A 236 15.57 -28.98 26.06
CA ASN A 236 15.72 -27.59 26.48
C ASN A 236 15.08 -27.33 27.84
N ARG A 237 15.63 -26.33 28.53
CA ARG A 237 15.00 -25.71 29.70
C ARG A 237 13.90 -24.78 29.20
N ILE A 238 12.66 -25.02 29.61
CA ILE A 238 11.49 -24.21 29.24
C ILE A 238 11.16 -23.25 30.37
N MET A 239 11.18 -21.96 30.06
CA MET A 239 10.80 -20.89 30.98
C MET A 239 9.28 -20.70 30.90
N ALA A 240 8.60 -21.13 31.96
CA ALA A 240 7.14 -21.05 32.11
C ALA A 240 6.76 -20.43 33.48
N GLU A 241 7.59 -19.52 33.99
CA GLU A 241 7.34 -18.84 35.26
C GLU A 241 6.26 -17.78 35.14
N TYR A 242 5.56 -17.50 36.25
CA TYR A 242 4.52 -16.46 36.33
C TYR A 242 3.28 -16.72 35.46
N ASN A 243 2.89 -17.99 35.29
CA ASN A 243 1.61 -18.37 34.69
C ASN A 243 0.65 -18.88 35.77
N TYR A 244 -0.66 -18.76 35.50
CA TYR A 244 -1.70 -19.42 36.27
C TYR A 244 -2.02 -20.79 35.68
N TRP A 245 -2.04 -21.81 36.53
CA TRP A 245 -2.16 -23.21 36.12
C TRP A 245 -3.49 -23.86 36.55
N GLY A 246 -4.50 -23.04 36.86
CA GLY A 246 -5.81 -23.49 37.37
C GLY A 246 -5.84 -23.83 38.85
N SER A 247 -4.70 -23.76 39.54
CA SER A 247 -4.55 -24.03 40.96
C SER A 247 -3.29 -23.37 41.49
N VAL A 248 -3.23 -23.19 42.82
CA VAL A 248 -1.98 -22.84 43.53
C VAL A 248 -1.44 -23.95 44.41
N ASP A 249 -2.18 -25.05 44.49
CA ASP A 249 -1.66 -26.24 45.12
C ASP A 249 -0.60 -26.86 44.21
N ARG A 250 0.62 -26.94 44.74
CA ARG A 250 1.79 -27.39 43.99
C ARG A 250 1.61 -28.79 43.43
N ASP A 251 1.03 -29.72 44.19
CA ASP A 251 0.83 -31.10 43.75
C ASP A 251 -0.19 -31.16 42.60
N SER A 252 -1.26 -30.37 42.67
CA SER A 252 -2.23 -30.19 41.58
C SER A 252 -1.56 -29.70 40.31
N ILE A 253 -0.70 -28.69 40.40
CA ILE A 253 0.04 -28.13 39.25
C ILE A 253 1.00 -29.19 38.70
N GLU A 254 1.83 -29.79 39.55
CA GLU A 254 2.80 -30.82 39.18
C GLU A 254 2.14 -32.01 38.49
N SER A 255 0.91 -32.37 38.88
CA SER A 255 0.16 -33.47 38.24
C SER A 255 -0.18 -33.22 36.77
N LYS A 256 -0.21 -31.95 36.35
CA LYS A 256 -0.51 -31.50 34.99
C LYS A 256 0.73 -31.01 34.22
N MET A 257 1.91 -31.10 34.83
CA MET A 257 3.19 -30.84 34.16
C MET A 257 3.78 -32.14 33.64
N ARG A 258 4.22 -32.17 32.38
CA ARG A 258 4.88 -33.34 31.78
C ARG A 258 6.25 -32.96 31.26
N ASN A 259 7.26 -33.74 31.61
CA ASN A 259 8.62 -33.58 31.11
C ASN A 259 9.15 -34.94 30.65
N TRP A 260 8.92 -35.26 29.38
CA TRP A 260 9.40 -36.49 28.75
C TRP A 260 10.78 -36.33 28.11
N GLY A 261 11.18 -35.09 27.82
CA GLY A 261 12.50 -34.76 27.35
C GLY A 261 13.57 -34.82 28.45
N SER A 262 14.84 -34.64 28.05
CA SER A 262 15.95 -34.52 29.00
C SER A 262 16.12 -33.11 29.56
N GLY A 263 15.26 -32.16 29.16
CA GLY A 263 15.24 -30.79 29.64
C GLY A 263 14.56 -30.64 31.00
N SER A 264 14.13 -29.42 31.30
CA SER A 264 13.35 -29.10 32.49
C SER A 264 12.25 -28.09 32.17
N ILE A 265 11.24 -28.05 33.02
CA ILE A 265 10.24 -26.98 33.03
C ILE A 265 10.48 -26.19 34.30
N ASP A 266 10.74 -24.90 34.15
CA ASP A 266 10.67 -24.00 35.28
C ASP A 266 9.30 -23.36 35.28
N TYR A 267 8.56 -23.66 36.33
CA TYR A 267 7.30 -23.03 36.61
C TYR A 267 7.37 -22.55 38.06
N VAL A 268 6.97 -21.30 38.25
CA VAL A 268 6.63 -20.76 39.56
C VAL A 268 5.18 -20.33 39.41
N PRO A 269 4.24 -21.00 40.07
CA PRO A 269 2.83 -20.65 39.93
C PRO A 269 2.60 -19.25 40.48
N TRP A 270 1.88 -18.44 39.73
CA TRP A 270 1.32 -17.20 40.24
C TRP A 270 0.02 -17.49 41.04
N THR A 271 -0.45 -16.48 41.77
CA THR A 271 -1.15 -16.44 43.08
C THR A 271 -2.42 -17.28 43.32
N ASN A 272 -2.71 -17.43 44.63
CA ASN A 272 -3.89 -18.05 45.23
C ASN A 272 -5.09 -17.10 45.04
N ALA A 273 -6.09 -17.53 44.28
CA ALA A 273 -7.28 -16.80 43.83
C ALA A 273 -7.14 -16.16 42.43
N SER A 274 -8.22 -16.38 41.69
CA SER A 274 -8.50 -16.05 40.30
C SER A 274 -8.09 -14.64 39.88
N HIS A 275 -7.69 -14.55 38.61
CA HIS A 275 -7.66 -13.38 37.74
C HIS A 275 -8.97 -12.54 37.68
N ASP A 276 -9.97 -12.88 38.50
CA ASP A 276 -11.33 -12.38 38.38
C ASP A 276 -11.77 -11.42 39.49
N THR A 277 -10.89 -10.90 40.37
CA THR A 277 -11.29 -9.73 41.18
C THR A 277 -10.13 -8.98 41.85
N VAL A 278 -10.16 -7.67 41.60
CA VAL A 278 -9.69 -6.52 42.39
C VAL A 278 -8.35 -5.91 41.94
N TYR A 279 -8.51 -4.75 41.27
CA TYR A 279 -7.54 -3.76 40.79
C TYR A 279 -6.97 -4.04 39.39
N SER A 280 -7.77 -3.83 38.34
CA SER A 280 -7.25 -2.96 37.27
C SER A 280 -7.94 -1.61 37.47
N ASP A 281 -7.15 -0.57 37.75
CA ASP A 281 -7.63 0.78 37.50
C ASP A 281 -7.73 0.93 35.97
N PRO A 282 -8.56 1.84 35.42
CA PRO A 282 -8.52 2.08 33.98
C PRO A 282 -7.09 2.42 33.54
N PRO A 283 -6.67 1.98 32.35
CA PRO A 283 -5.37 2.37 31.83
C PRO A 283 -5.30 3.90 31.69
N VAL A 284 -4.09 4.43 31.53
CA VAL A 284 -3.86 5.84 31.21
C VAL A 284 -3.36 5.90 29.79
N ALA A 285 -4.22 6.39 28.89
CA ALA A 285 -3.88 6.61 27.50
C ALA A 285 -2.84 7.73 27.37
N ASN A 286 -1.89 7.57 26.44
CA ASN A 286 -0.98 8.62 26.06
C ASN A 286 -0.79 8.57 24.54
N ALA A 287 -1.51 9.45 23.84
CA ALA A 287 -1.50 9.57 22.39
C ALA A 287 -0.21 10.24 21.87
N GLY A 288 0.66 10.73 22.76
CA GLY A 288 1.88 11.43 22.39
C GLY A 288 1.62 12.79 21.71
N GLY A 289 2.49 13.14 20.77
CA GLY A 289 2.40 14.38 19.98
C GLY A 289 2.64 15.68 20.78
N PRO A 290 2.20 16.85 20.24
CA PRO A 290 1.57 17.01 18.93
C PRO A 290 2.49 16.58 17.79
N TYR A 291 1.89 16.14 16.68
CA TYR A 291 2.62 15.65 15.50
C TYR A 291 2.55 16.66 14.35
N CYS A 292 3.65 16.79 13.63
CA CYS A 292 3.73 17.65 12.44
C CYS A 292 4.50 16.96 11.31
N GLY A 293 4.06 17.17 10.09
CA GLY A 293 4.69 16.62 8.89
C GLY A 293 4.22 17.33 7.61
N GLU A 294 4.71 16.82 6.49
CA GLU A 294 4.37 17.27 5.14
C GLU A 294 3.41 16.25 4.52
N GLU A 295 2.50 16.68 3.66
CA GLU A 295 1.62 15.77 2.93
C GLU A 295 2.40 14.81 2.02
N GLY A 296 1.78 13.69 1.65
CA GLY A 296 2.42 12.63 0.87
C GLY A 296 3.53 11.88 1.61
N SER A 297 3.95 12.35 2.79
CA SER A 297 4.90 11.68 3.67
C SER A 297 4.18 10.83 4.72
N TRP A 298 4.80 9.70 5.09
CA TRP A 298 4.30 8.86 6.18
C TRP A 298 4.61 9.50 7.53
N MET A 299 3.60 9.56 8.40
CA MET A 299 3.72 10.01 9.79
C MET A 299 3.54 8.82 10.73
N SER A 300 4.30 8.79 11.82
CA SER A 300 4.21 7.75 12.85
C SER A 300 3.62 8.31 14.14
N PHE A 301 2.70 7.56 14.72
CA PHE A 301 2.04 7.81 16.00
C PHE A 301 2.49 6.75 16.98
N ASP A 302 2.79 7.15 18.21
CA ASP A 302 3.43 6.31 19.22
C ASP A 302 2.64 6.42 20.52
N GLY A 303 1.94 5.33 20.84
CA GLY A 303 1.14 5.17 22.04
C GLY A 303 1.90 4.52 23.18
N SER A 304 3.18 4.16 23.00
CA SER A 304 3.96 3.33 23.93
C SER A 304 4.17 3.93 25.32
N ASN A 305 3.93 5.24 25.48
CA ASN A 305 3.94 5.91 26.78
C ASN A 305 2.63 5.77 27.56
N SER A 306 1.64 5.04 27.03
CA SER A 306 0.44 4.65 27.77
C SER A 306 0.84 3.68 28.89
N SER A 307 0.15 3.76 30.02
CA SER A 307 0.51 3.00 31.22
C SER A 307 -0.70 2.43 31.90
N ASP A 308 -0.54 1.31 32.58
CA ASP A 308 -1.59 0.66 33.34
C ASP A 308 -1.00 -0.01 34.58
N ASP A 309 -1.83 -0.33 35.58
CA ASP A 309 -1.43 -1.16 36.72
C ASP A 309 -1.49 -2.66 36.41
N GLY A 310 -2.30 -3.04 35.41
CA GLY A 310 -2.31 -4.32 34.71
C GLY A 310 -1.61 -4.26 33.35
N ARG A 311 -2.24 -4.85 32.33
CA ARG A 311 -1.70 -4.95 30.98
C ARG A 311 -2.60 -4.22 29.99
N ILE A 312 -2.04 -3.28 29.24
CA ILE A 312 -2.70 -2.78 28.03
C ILE A 312 -2.70 -3.87 26.95
N VAL A 313 -3.88 -4.31 26.54
CA VAL A 313 -4.08 -5.37 25.53
C VAL A 313 -4.44 -4.82 24.15
N LEU A 314 -4.90 -3.57 24.07
CA LEU A 314 -5.39 -2.98 22.83
C LEU A 314 -5.05 -1.48 22.77
N TYR A 315 -4.62 -1.05 21.60
CA TYR A 315 -4.36 0.34 21.22
C TYR A 315 -5.13 0.60 19.92
N GLU A 316 -6.11 1.48 19.98
CA GLU A 316 -6.97 1.84 18.86
C GLU A 316 -6.82 3.32 18.58
N TRP A 317 -6.57 3.67 17.33
CA TRP A 317 -6.39 5.03 16.87
C TRP A 317 -7.51 5.42 15.93
N ASP A 318 -8.21 6.48 16.28
CA ASP A 318 -9.10 7.26 15.43
C ASP A 318 -8.24 8.39 14.83
N ILE A 319 -7.89 8.25 13.55
CA ILE A 319 -6.86 9.08 12.89
C ILE A 319 -7.48 10.34 12.24
N ASP A 320 -8.79 10.34 11.99
CA ASP A 320 -9.50 11.48 11.43
C ASP A 320 -10.42 12.20 12.45
N GLY A 321 -10.54 11.66 13.65
CA GLY A 321 -11.29 12.21 14.77
C GLY A 321 -12.80 12.08 14.60
N ASP A 322 -13.29 11.14 13.77
CA ASP A 322 -14.71 10.99 13.46
C ASP A 322 -15.49 10.13 14.49
N GLY A 323 -14.77 9.48 15.39
CA GLY A 323 -15.30 8.61 16.44
C GLY A 323 -15.23 7.12 16.12
N ASP A 324 -14.87 6.74 14.89
CA ASP A 324 -14.51 5.39 14.50
C ASP A 324 -12.98 5.19 14.63
N TYR A 325 -12.55 4.00 15.05
CA TYR A 325 -11.14 3.72 15.29
C TYR A 325 -10.54 2.96 14.10
N ASP A 326 -9.84 3.67 13.23
CA ASP A 326 -9.36 3.17 11.93
C ASP A 326 -8.11 2.29 12.01
N SER A 327 -7.31 2.46 13.05
CA SER A 327 -5.96 1.89 13.14
C SER A 327 -5.73 1.21 14.49
N VAL A 328 -4.97 0.12 14.49
CA VAL A 328 -4.72 -0.68 15.70
C VAL A 328 -3.24 -0.99 15.81
N GLY A 329 -2.66 -0.73 16.98
CA GLY A 329 -1.24 -0.94 17.26
C GLY A 329 -0.68 0.08 18.24
N VAL A 330 0.38 -0.31 18.96
CA VAL A 330 1.12 0.60 19.85
C VAL A 330 1.70 1.76 19.05
N ASP A 331 2.31 1.43 17.92
CA ASP A 331 2.76 2.37 16.92
C ASP A 331 1.94 2.17 15.65
N VAL A 332 1.37 3.24 15.12
CA VAL A 332 0.66 3.22 13.83
C VAL A 332 1.20 4.32 12.94
N SER A 333 0.97 4.20 11.63
CA SER A 333 1.39 5.21 10.68
C SER A 333 0.26 5.57 9.73
N HIS A 334 0.20 6.84 9.34
CA HIS A 334 -0.77 7.34 8.36
C HIS A 334 -0.10 8.33 7.41
N THR A 335 -0.63 8.42 6.19
CA THR A 335 -0.24 9.40 5.18
C THR A 335 -1.48 10.16 4.76
N TRP A 336 -1.49 11.46 4.99
CA TRP A 336 -2.46 12.35 4.37
C TRP A 336 -2.00 12.67 2.96
N GLY A 337 -2.93 12.58 2.01
CA GLY A 337 -2.67 12.96 0.61
C GLY A 337 -3.02 14.41 0.31
N ASP A 338 -3.30 15.22 1.32
CA ASP A 338 -3.67 16.63 1.23
C ASP A 338 -3.28 17.30 2.57
N ASP A 339 -3.30 18.63 2.64
CA ASP A 339 -3.09 19.35 3.88
C ASP A 339 -4.16 19.01 4.93
N TYR A 340 -3.77 19.00 6.21
CA TYR A 340 -4.67 18.54 7.28
C TYR A 340 -4.32 19.13 8.63
N VAL A 341 -5.33 19.64 9.31
CA VAL A 341 -5.23 20.04 10.72
C VAL A 341 -6.40 19.44 11.48
N GLY A 342 -6.10 18.52 12.39
CA GLY A 342 -7.13 17.83 13.15
C GLY A 342 -6.62 17.20 14.43
N VAL A 343 -7.55 16.57 15.14
CA VAL A 343 -7.28 15.80 16.34
C VAL A 343 -7.33 14.32 15.99
N ILE A 344 -6.45 13.55 16.60
CA ILE A 344 -6.50 12.09 16.59
C ILE A 344 -6.73 11.60 18.00
N VAL A 345 -7.35 10.42 18.14
CA VAL A 345 -7.69 9.83 19.44
C VAL A 345 -7.04 8.47 19.56
N LEU A 346 -6.26 8.26 20.62
CA LEU A 346 -5.84 6.93 21.06
C LEU A 346 -6.81 6.44 22.14
N ARG A 347 -7.40 5.27 21.95
CA ARG A 347 -8.04 4.47 23.01
C ARG A 347 -7.13 3.31 23.37
N VAL A 348 -6.85 3.17 24.66
CA VAL A 348 -6.19 1.98 25.18
C VAL A 348 -7.17 1.18 26.03
N THR A 349 -7.16 -0.13 25.89
CA THR A 349 -7.96 -1.05 26.71
C THR A 349 -7.04 -2.03 27.42
N ASP A 350 -7.29 -2.25 28.72
CA ASP A 350 -6.54 -3.17 29.57
C ASP A 350 -7.09 -4.61 29.53
N ASP A 351 -6.42 -5.51 30.22
CA ASP A 351 -6.82 -6.91 30.42
C ASP A 351 -8.04 -7.08 31.34
N GLY A 352 -8.44 -6.02 32.06
CA GLY A 352 -9.70 -5.89 32.79
C GLY A 352 -10.89 -5.42 31.94
N ALA A 353 -10.69 -5.20 30.63
CA ALA A 353 -11.66 -4.60 29.70
C ALA A 353 -12.13 -3.18 30.08
N LEU A 354 -11.31 -2.45 30.84
CA LEU A 354 -11.44 -1.02 31.07
C LEU A 354 -10.65 -0.27 30.01
N SER A 355 -11.11 0.93 29.66
CA SER A 355 -10.49 1.74 28.62
C SER A 355 -10.32 3.18 29.05
N ASP A 356 -9.29 3.83 28.53
CA ASP A 356 -9.09 5.26 28.59
C ASP A 356 -8.73 5.80 27.20
N THR A 357 -8.94 7.10 27.01
CA THR A 357 -8.69 7.78 25.74
C THR A 357 -7.85 9.02 25.95
N ASP A 358 -6.88 9.23 25.07
CA ASP A 358 -6.11 10.47 24.99
C ASP A 358 -6.17 11.02 23.57
N THR A 359 -6.04 12.33 23.44
CA THR A 359 -6.15 13.03 22.15
C THR A 359 -4.92 13.87 21.90
N THR A 360 -4.50 13.98 20.65
CA THR A 360 -3.40 14.86 20.27
C THR A 360 -3.64 15.51 18.92
N MET A 361 -2.97 16.63 18.67
CA MET A 361 -3.12 17.40 17.44
C MET A 361 -2.15 16.88 16.37
N VAL A 362 -2.64 16.82 15.13
CA VAL A 362 -1.84 16.59 13.93
C VAL A 362 -1.90 17.84 13.04
N THR A 363 -0.75 18.20 12.46
CA THR A 363 -0.62 19.26 11.46
C THR A 363 0.19 18.75 10.28
N VAL A 364 -0.46 18.56 9.14
CA VAL A 364 0.12 18.23 7.84
C VAL A 364 0.18 19.51 7.02
N GLN A 365 1.35 19.81 6.47
CA GLN A 365 1.62 21.01 5.69
C GLN A 365 1.63 20.67 4.19
N ASN A 366 1.05 21.56 3.39
CA ASN A 366 1.17 21.57 1.93
C ASN A 366 2.65 21.57 1.50
N VAL A 367 2.98 20.76 0.49
CA VAL A 367 4.27 20.70 -0.19
C VAL A 367 4.16 21.38 -1.55
N LEU A 368 5.02 22.37 -1.80
CA LEU A 368 5.02 23.11 -3.07
C LEU A 368 5.13 22.20 -4.32
N PRO A 369 4.38 22.50 -5.40
CA PRO A 369 4.49 21.76 -6.66
C PRO A 369 5.85 21.97 -7.33
N SER A 370 6.31 20.96 -8.05
CA SER A 370 7.47 21.07 -8.95
C SER A 370 6.99 21.37 -10.37
N ALA A 371 7.41 22.51 -10.93
CA ALA A 371 7.17 22.87 -12.33
C ALA A 371 8.27 22.30 -13.25
N ASP A 372 7.89 21.99 -14.49
CA ASP A 372 8.82 21.76 -15.61
C ASP A 372 8.29 22.54 -16.83
N ALA A 373 9.02 23.57 -17.24
CA ALA A 373 8.67 24.42 -18.37
C ALA A 373 8.92 23.75 -19.74
N GLY A 374 9.57 22.58 -19.75
CA GLY A 374 9.91 21.79 -20.93
C GLY A 374 11.04 22.42 -21.76
N GLY A 375 10.89 22.34 -23.08
CA GLY A 375 11.87 22.89 -24.02
C GLY A 375 13.20 22.11 -24.08
N PRO A 376 14.28 22.71 -24.64
CA PRO A 376 14.32 24.03 -25.28
C PRO A 376 13.42 24.11 -26.52
N TYR A 377 12.81 25.26 -26.77
CA TYR A 377 11.91 25.47 -27.91
C TYR A 377 12.61 26.20 -29.07
N ARG A 378 12.16 25.95 -30.30
CA ARG A 378 12.73 26.54 -31.52
C ARG A 378 11.64 26.83 -32.55
N GLY A 379 11.73 27.97 -33.24
CA GLY A 379 10.84 28.33 -34.35
C GLY A 379 11.35 29.50 -35.19
N GLY A 380 10.64 29.80 -36.27
CA GLY A 380 10.86 31.01 -37.07
C GLY A 380 10.06 32.20 -36.54
N ILE A 381 10.45 33.41 -36.95
CA ILE A 381 9.63 34.62 -36.76
C ILE A 381 8.22 34.38 -37.30
N ASP A 382 7.21 34.88 -36.57
CA ASP A 382 5.77 34.82 -36.89
C ASP A 382 5.20 33.39 -37.03
N GLN A 383 5.90 32.37 -36.54
CA GLN A 383 5.40 31.00 -36.43
C GLN A 383 4.86 30.70 -35.04
N ALA A 384 3.72 30.01 -34.98
CA ALA A 384 3.17 29.52 -33.72
C ALA A 384 4.03 28.36 -33.19
N ILE A 385 4.55 28.50 -31.97
CA ILE A 385 5.28 27.46 -31.26
C ILE A 385 4.36 26.90 -30.18
N GLN A 386 4.27 25.56 -30.15
CA GLN A 386 3.54 24.82 -29.13
C GLN A 386 4.43 24.61 -27.90
N LEU A 387 4.00 25.10 -26.74
CA LEU A 387 4.67 24.86 -25.47
C LEU A 387 4.13 23.57 -24.83
N SER A 388 4.92 22.99 -23.93
CA SER A 388 4.57 21.77 -23.19
C SER A 388 5.17 21.82 -21.79
N GLY A 389 4.45 22.44 -20.87
CA GLY A 389 4.75 22.42 -19.44
C GLY A 389 4.13 21.21 -18.74
N SER A 390 4.74 20.80 -17.65
CA SER A 390 4.22 19.77 -16.74
C SER A 390 4.49 20.12 -15.28
N ALA A 391 3.81 19.44 -14.35
CA ALA A 391 4.03 19.61 -12.93
C ALA A 391 3.84 18.29 -12.20
N THR A 392 4.46 18.16 -11.03
CA THR A 392 4.25 17.07 -10.07
C THR A 392 4.06 17.65 -8.69
N ASP A 393 3.12 17.10 -7.94
CA ASP A 393 2.84 17.44 -6.55
C ASP A 393 2.71 16.16 -5.71
N PRO A 394 3.30 16.08 -4.50
CA PRO A 394 2.98 15.04 -3.52
C PRO A 394 1.53 15.05 -3.02
N GLY A 395 0.89 16.22 -2.95
CA GLY A 395 -0.52 16.40 -2.59
C GLY A 395 -1.48 16.02 -3.72
N MET A 396 -2.75 15.82 -3.37
CA MET A 396 -3.83 15.50 -4.31
C MET A 396 -4.44 16.78 -4.91
N ASP A 397 -3.58 17.68 -5.35
CA ASP A 397 -3.94 19.07 -5.66
C ASP A 397 -4.42 19.31 -7.09
N SER A 398 -5.18 20.38 -7.23
CA SER A 398 -5.54 20.97 -8.51
C SER A 398 -4.50 22.00 -8.96
N ILE A 399 -3.61 21.61 -9.86
CA ILE A 399 -2.53 22.50 -10.35
C ILE A 399 -2.98 23.45 -11.47
N VAL A 400 -2.78 24.76 -11.26
CA VAL A 400 -2.95 25.83 -12.25
C VAL A 400 -1.61 26.12 -12.95
N PHE A 401 -1.64 26.38 -14.26
CA PHE A 401 -0.46 26.69 -15.08
C PHE A 401 -0.58 28.09 -15.67
N GLU A 402 0.42 28.95 -15.41
CA GLU A 402 0.51 30.32 -15.88
C GLU A 402 1.90 30.59 -16.47
N TRP A 403 1.98 31.34 -17.56
CA TRP A 403 3.22 31.58 -18.29
C TRP A 403 3.56 33.08 -18.35
N ASP A 404 4.83 33.37 -18.17
CA ASP A 404 5.51 34.63 -18.53
C ASP A 404 6.37 34.33 -19.78
N LEU A 405 5.94 34.85 -20.92
CA LEU A 405 6.51 34.59 -22.23
C LEU A 405 7.39 35.73 -22.74
N ASP A 406 7.24 36.94 -22.20
CA ASP A 406 8.03 38.11 -22.55
C ASP A 406 9.16 38.45 -21.55
N GLY A 407 9.17 37.79 -20.39
CA GLY A 407 10.19 37.85 -19.36
C GLY A 407 10.09 39.08 -18.46
N ASP A 408 8.91 39.70 -18.35
CA ASP A 408 8.70 40.90 -17.53
C ASP A 408 8.46 40.62 -16.03
N GLY A 409 8.26 39.34 -15.67
CA GLY A 409 8.02 38.86 -14.32
C GLY A 409 6.55 38.72 -13.94
N GLU A 410 5.62 39.07 -14.83
CA GLU A 410 4.18 38.86 -14.69
C GLU A 410 3.76 37.62 -15.50
N TYR A 411 3.01 36.70 -14.87
CA TYR A 411 2.60 35.43 -15.49
C TYR A 411 1.20 35.54 -16.09
N ASP A 412 0.98 36.52 -16.97
CA ASP A 412 -0.33 36.83 -17.55
C ASP A 412 -0.43 36.63 -19.07
N ASP A 413 0.61 36.07 -19.70
CA ASP A 413 0.69 35.89 -21.15
C ASP A 413 -0.11 34.68 -21.67
N ALA A 414 -0.12 33.57 -20.92
CA ALA A 414 -0.83 32.36 -21.30
C ALA A 414 -1.15 31.43 -20.12
N THR A 415 -2.13 30.55 -20.31
CA THR A 415 -2.58 29.59 -19.29
C THR A 415 -2.64 28.16 -19.82
N GLY A 416 -2.53 27.18 -18.92
CA GLY A 416 -2.65 25.75 -19.20
C GLY A 416 -1.31 25.07 -19.51
N GLN A 417 -1.33 23.74 -19.59
CA GLN A 417 -0.10 22.95 -19.80
C GLN A 417 0.55 23.15 -21.17
N GLY A 418 -0.24 23.45 -22.22
CA GLY A 418 0.27 23.56 -23.58
C GLY A 418 -0.33 24.71 -24.38
N PRO A 419 -0.05 25.98 -24.03
CA PRO A 419 -0.44 27.11 -24.86
C PRO A 419 0.41 27.19 -26.14
N THR A 420 -0.01 28.05 -27.06
CA THR A 420 0.75 28.42 -28.27
C THR A 420 1.09 29.90 -28.25
N HIS A 421 2.28 30.27 -28.72
CA HIS A 421 2.72 31.67 -28.78
C HIS A 421 3.51 31.97 -30.07
N ILE A 422 3.53 33.24 -30.48
CA ILE A 422 4.16 33.75 -31.70
C ILE A 422 5.12 34.89 -31.35
N TRP A 423 6.39 34.77 -31.73
CA TRP A 423 7.39 35.84 -31.60
C TRP A 423 7.64 36.53 -32.94
N SER A 424 7.55 37.87 -32.97
CA SER A 424 7.75 38.66 -34.18
C SER A 424 9.17 39.20 -34.38
N VAL A 425 10.09 38.90 -33.45
CA VAL A 425 11.49 39.34 -33.54
C VAL A 425 12.41 38.12 -33.33
N SER A 426 13.46 38.01 -34.14
CA SER A 426 14.47 36.97 -33.93
C SER A 426 15.29 37.25 -32.68
N GLY A 427 15.62 36.19 -31.96
CA GLY A 427 16.33 36.29 -30.70
C GLY A 427 16.29 34.99 -29.90
N VAL A 428 16.99 35.01 -28.77
CA VAL A 428 16.86 33.98 -27.74
C VAL A 428 16.09 34.61 -26.61
N TYR A 429 14.93 34.02 -26.30
CA TYR A 429 14.07 34.41 -25.19
C TYR A 429 14.19 33.36 -24.07
N THR A 430 13.89 33.76 -22.85
CA THR A 430 13.68 32.86 -21.73
C THR A 430 12.24 33.03 -21.31
N ILE A 431 11.49 31.94 -21.30
CA ILE A 431 10.11 31.90 -20.83
C ILE A 431 10.07 31.25 -19.46
N TYR A 432 9.10 31.61 -18.66
CA TYR A 432 8.91 31.11 -17.30
C TYR A 432 7.53 30.48 -17.18
N LEU A 433 7.48 29.30 -16.59
CA LEU A 433 6.26 28.65 -16.17
C LEU A 433 6.14 28.80 -14.65
N ARG A 434 4.97 29.25 -14.20
CA ARG A 434 4.53 29.18 -12.81
C ARG A 434 3.41 28.17 -12.71
N VAL A 435 3.51 27.31 -11.71
CA VAL A 435 2.43 26.40 -11.34
C VAL A 435 2.03 26.66 -9.89
N THR A 436 0.74 26.59 -9.62
CA THR A 436 0.18 26.88 -8.29
C THR A 436 -0.82 25.79 -7.93
N ASP A 437 -0.64 25.18 -6.76
CA ASP A 437 -1.62 24.25 -6.18
C ASP A 437 -2.84 25.01 -5.61
N ASP A 438 -3.89 24.31 -5.20
CA ASP A 438 -5.10 24.92 -4.63
C ASP A 438 -4.93 25.44 -3.19
N ASP A 439 -3.82 25.11 -2.55
CA ASP A 439 -3.42 25.58 -1.22
C ASP A 439 -2.48 26.80 -1.24
N GLY A 440 -2.12 27.26 -2.44
CA GLY A 440 -1.31 28.44 -2.69
C GLY A 440 0.21 28.22 -2.72
N GLY A 441 0.68 26.98 -2.71
CA GLY A 441 2.07 26.64 -2.99
C GLY A 441 2.41 26.88 -4.47
N ILE A 442 3.65 27.32 -4.71
CA ILE A 442 4.09 27.82 -6.01
C ILE A 442 5.40 27.15 -6.43
N GLY A 443 5.35 26.49 -7.58
CA GLY A 443 6.51 26.01 -8.32
C GLY A 443 6.79 26.90 -9.52
N ALA A 444 8.07 27.06 -9.89
CA ALA A 444 8.44 27.77 -11.11
C ALA A 444 9.64 27.13 -11.79
N ASP A 445 9.62 27.14 -13.12
CA ASP A 445 10.73 26.70 -13.96
C ASP A 445 10.85 27.59 -15.21
N SER A 446 11.95 27.51 -15.94
CA SER A 446 12.20 28.32 -17.13
C SER A 446 12.81 27.52 -18.27
N ALA A 447 12.45 27.89 -19.50
CA ALA A 447 12.97 27.25 -20.70
C ALA A 447 13.45 28.30 -21.72
N PRO A 448 14.54 28.03 -22.47
CA PRO A 448 14.96 28.92 -23.54
C PRO A 448 14.15 28.66 -24.83
N VAL A 449 13.80 29.75 -25.51
CA VAL A 449 13.15 29.76 -26.83
C VAL A 449 14.08 30.43 -27.84
N THR A 450 14.43 29.75 -28.91
CA THR A 450 15.23 30.33 -30.01
C THR A 450 14.35 30.64 -31.21
N ILE A 451 14.25 31.92 -31.56
CA ILE A 451 13.52 32.43 -32.72
C ILE A 451 14.53 32.90 -33.77
N SER A 452 14.53 32.24 -34.92
CA SER A 452 15.44 32.57 -36.01
C SER A 452 14.73 33.39 -37.09
N LEU A 453 15.44 34.35 -37.67
CA LEU A 453 15.01 35.02 -38.89
C LEU A 453 15.10 34.00 -40.04
N CYS A 454 14.04 33.84 -40.84
CA CYS A 454 14.11 32.94 -41.99
C CYS A 454 15.22 33.38 -42.96
N GLY A 455 16.02 32.42 -43.41
CA GLY A 455 17.15 32.66 -44.30
C GLY A 455 18.41 33.21 -43.64
N ASP A 456 18.39 33.57 -42.36
CA ASP A 456 19.59 33.87 -41.55
C ASP A 456 20.30 32.55 -41.21
N CYS A 457 21.08 32.05 -42.16
CA CYS A 457 21.69 30.72 -42.08
C CYS A 457 22.89 30.71 -41.14
N ASN A 458 23.56 31.86 -40.97
CA ASN A 458 24.75 31.98 -40.12
C ASN A 458 24.42 32.34 -38.66
N GLY A 459 23.18 32.75 -38.36
CA GLY A 459 22.68 33.07 -37.02
C GLY A 459 23.14 34.43 -36.50
N ASP A 460 23.51 35.37 -37.36
CA ASP A 460 24.01 36.70 -36.98
C ASP A 460 22.90 37.76 -36.78
N GLY A 461 21.65 37.35 -36.94
CA GLY A 461 20.46 38.17 -36.79
C GLY A 461 20.13 39.00 -38.03
N ARG A 462 20.85 38.83 -39.16
CA ARG A 462 20.65 39.62 -40.38
C ARG A 462 20.62 38.74 -41.61
N LEU A 463 19.58 38.92 -42.43
CA LEU A 463 19.57 38.34 -43.76
C LEU A 463 20.53 39.11 -44.69
N THR A 464 21.64 38.50 -45.07
CA THR A 464 22.67 39.08 -45.93
C THR A 464 23.18 38.09 -46.98
N VAL A 465 24.07 38.55 -47.86
CA VAL A 465 24.76 37.64 -48.79
C VAL A 465 25.64 36.62 -48.06
N ALA A 466 26.06 36.92 -46.82
CA ALA A 466 26.85 35.97 -46.03
C ALA A 466 26.05 34.70 -45.74
N ASP A 467 24.73 34.80 -45.57
CA ASP A 467 23.83 33.66 -45.37
C ASP A 467 23.72 32.77 -46.60
N ALA A 468 23.59 33.38 -47.77
CA ALA A 468 23.65 32.64 -49.03
C ALA A 468 25.00 31.91 -49.19
N THR A 469 26.11 32.55 -48.79
CA THR A 469 27.43 31.89 -48.81
C THR A 469 27.54 30.78 -47.76
N TYR A 470 26.92 30.95 -46.60
CA TYR A 470 26.87 29.95 -45.54
C TYR A 470 26.12 28.71 -46.01
N LEU A 471 24.94 28.89 -46.61
CA LEU A 471 24.13 27.80 -47.13
C LEU A 471 24.85 27.04 -48.26
N VAL A 472 25.54 27.76 -49.15
CA VAL A 472 26.40 27.14 -50.19
C VAL A 472 27.55 26.34 -49.56
N ALA A 473 28.16 26.84 -48.48
CA ALA A 473 29.20 26.11 -47.76
C ALA A 473 28.66 24.87 -47.04
N PHE A 474 27.46 24.93 -46.46
CA PHE A 474 26.77 23.76 -45.91
C PHE A 474 26.51 22.70 -46.99
N ILE A 475 25.88 23.08 -48.10
CA ILE A 475 25.46 22.17 -49.19
C ILE A 475 26.66 21.49 -49.86
N TYR A 476 27.73 22.24 -50.15
CA TYR A 476 28.83 21.75 -51.01
C TYR A 476 30.16 21.53 -50.29
N ARG A 477 30.35 22.09 -49.09
CA ARG A 477 31.63 22.04 -48.36
C ARG A 477 31.52 21.37 -46.99
N GLY A 478 30.36 20.84 -46.62
CA GLY A 478 30.13 20.17 -45.34
C GLY A 478 30.24 21.12 -44.15
N GLY A 479 29.85 22.39 -44.34
CA GLY A 479 29.76 23.37 -43.25
C GLY A 479 28.74 22.98 -42.16
N PRO A 480 28.64 23.74 -41.06
CA PRO A 480 27.66 23.46 -40.01
C PRO A 480 26.22 23.62 -40.51
N THR A 481 25.28 22.97 -39.82
CA THR A 481 23.84 23.05 -40.15
C THR A 481 23.33 24.49 -39.94
N PRO A 482 22.54 25.06 -40.87
CA PRO A 482 21.99 26.40 -40.72
C PRO A 482 21.16 26.57 -39.44
N LEU A 483 21.32 27.71 -38.75
CA LEU A 483 20.58 28.04 -37.53
C LEU A 483 19.21 28.70 -37.80
N GLY A 484 19.05 29.32 -38.97
CA GLY A 484 17.75 29.74 -39.52
C GLY A 484 17.16 28.71 -40.50
N GLN A 485 15.89 28.89 -40.87
CA GLN A 485 15.22 28.03 -41.85
C GLN A 485 15.95 28.13 -43.20
N GLY A 486 16.75 27.10 -43.53
CA GLY A 486 17.62 27.08 -44.72
C GLY A 486 16.91 26.71 -46.03
N ASP A 487 15.70 26.17 -45.96
CA ASP A 487 14.76 26.03 -47.07
C ASP A 487 13.89 27.28 -47.12
N VAL A 488 14.39 28.32 -47.79
CA VAL A 488 13.76 29.64 -47.78
C VAL A 488 12.67 29.77 -48.85
N ASN A 489 12.64 28.85 -49.82
CA ASN A 489 11.67 28.85 -50.90
C ASN A 489 10.47 27.90 -50.63
N LEU A 490 10.54 27.13 -49.54
CA LEU A 490 9.52 26.20 -49.07
C LEU A 490 9.22 25.04 -50.04
N ASP A 491 10.21 24.62 -50.84
CA ASP A 491 10.07 23.50 -51.78
C ASP A 491 10.35 22.13 -51.13
N GLY A 492 10.71 22.12 -49.85
CA GLY A 492 11.03 20.95 -49.05
C GLY A 492 12.48 20.47 -49.20
N ARG A 493 13.36 21.23 -49.87
CA ARG A 493 14.76 20.85 -50.12
C ARG A 493 15.71 22.04 -49.95
N MET A 494 16.61 21.94 -48.97
CA MET A 494 17.73 22.88 -48.84
C MET A 494 18.77 22.69 -49.96
N THR A 495 18.74 23.54 -50.98
CA THR A 495 19.62 23.50 -52.16
C THR A 495 20.23 24.85 -52.51
N VAL A 496 21.05 24.91 -53.56
CA VAL A 496 21.60 26.19 -54.07
C VAL A 496 20.49 27.14 -54.56
N ALA A 497 19.29 26.61 -54.84
CA ALA A 497 18.13 27.42 -55.19
C ALA A 497 17.75 28.36 -54.04
N ASP A 498 17.86 27.90 -52.78
CA ASP A 498 17.61 28.69 -51.58
C ASP A 498 18.63 29.82 -51.40
N ALA A 499 19.91 29.52 -51.62
CA ALA A 499 20.95 30.56 -51.61
C ALA A 499 20.70 31.60 -52.72
N THR A 500 20.24 31.15 -53.89
CA THR A 500 19.87 32.03 -55.00
C THR A 500 18.62 32.86 -54.67
N TYR A 501 17.67 32.29 -53.92
CA TYR A 501 16.46 32.93 -53.46
C TYR A 501 16.79 34.07 -52.49
N ILE A 502 17.67 33.84 -51.51
CA ILE A 502 18.19 34.89 -50.59
C ILE A 502 18.80 36.04 -51.40
N VAL A 503 19.68 35.74 -52.36
CA VAL A 503 20.32 36.77 -53.20
C VAL A 503 19.30 37.53 -54.06
N ALA A 504 18.28 36.84 -54.58
CA ALA A 504 17.23 37.46 -55.37
C ALA A 504 16.36 38.40 -54.52
N HIS A 505 16.03 38.02 -53.29
CA HIS A 505 15.34 38.88 -52.35
C HIS A 505 16.16 40.14 -52.03
N LEU A 506 17.43 39.97 -51.64
CA LEU A 506 18.30 41.06 -51.21
C LEU A 506 18.61 42.10 -52.31
N TYR A 507 18.74 41.67 -53.57
CA TYR A 507 19.27 42.53 -54.64
C TYR A 507 18.38 42.68 -55.86
N ARG A 508 17.34 41.86 -56.01
CA ARG A 508 16.47 41.86 -57.22
C ARG A 508 15.00 42.10 -56.91
N GLY A 509 14.65 42.43 -55.66
CA GLY A 509 13.27 42.64 -55.24
C GLY A 509 12.42 41.36 -55.29
N GLY A 510 13.05 40.20 -55.10
CA GLY A 510 12.35 38.92 -54.98
C GLY A 510 11.49 38.83 -53.71
N PRO A 511 10.59 37.85 -53.61
CA PRO A 511 9.71 37.69 -52.45
C PRO A 511 10.51 37.45 -51.15
N PRO A 512 9.95 37.78 -49.97
CA PRO A 512 10.58 37.46 -48.69
C PRO A 512 10.82 35.96 -48.50
N PRO A 513 11.95 35.56 -47.89
CA PRO A 513 12.20 34.18 -47.47
C PRO A 513 11.08 33.60 -46.60
N CYS A 514 10.75 32.33 -46.79
CA CYS A 514 9.71 31.59 -46.07
C CYS A 514 8.30 32.17 -46.15
N GLU A 515 8.02 33.08 -47.10
CA GLU A 515 6.65 33.48 -47.43
C GLU A 515 6.18 32.79 -48.71
N PRO A 516 4.92 32.30 -48.76
CA PRO A 516 4.33 31.86 -50.01
C PRO A 516 4.28 33.04 -50.99
N ALA A 517 4.79 32.86 -52.22
CA ALA A 517 4.71 33.90 -53.23
C ALA A 517 3.24 34.34 -53.44
N ALA A 518 2.96 35.64 -53.34
CA ALA A 518 1.64 36.20 -53.53
C ALA A 518 1.04 35.74 -54.88
N GLY A 519 0.14 34.76 -54.84
CA GLY A 519 -0.48 34.17 -56.02
C GLY A 519 -0.54 32.64 -56.06
N SER A 520 0.16 31.90 -55.18
CA SER A 520 -0.03 30.46 -55.07
C SER A 520 -1.18 30.12 -54.12
N SER A 521 -2.40 30.09 -54.64
CA SER A 521 -3.47 29.24 -54.08
C SER A 521 -2.91 27.82 -53.92
N PRO A 522 -3.27 27.06 -52.85
CA PRO A 522 -2.86 25.67 -52.77
C PRO A 522 -3.47 24.93 -53.96
N HIS A 523 -2.61 24.51 -54.89
CA HIS A 523 -3.02 23.56 -55.91
C HIS A 523 -3.37 22.28 -55.17
N SER A 524 -4.66 22.00 -55.15
CA SER A 524 -5.22 20.69 -54.88
C SER A 524 -4.46 19.65 -55.68
N ASP A 525 -3.76 18.74 -54.99
CA ASP A 525 -3.55 17.41 -55.53
C ASP A 525 -3.71 16.34 -54.44
N GLY A 526 -4.84 15.64 -54.54
CA GLY A 526 -4.92 14.20 -54.34
C GLY A 526 -4.48 13.58 -53.02
N GLN A 527 -5.20 13.82 -51.92
CA GLN A 527 -5.45 12.75 -50.95
C GLN A 527 -6.94 12.48 -50.81
N LYS A 528 -7.32 11.28 -51.23
CA LYS A 528 -8.67 10.70 -51.12
C LYS A 528 -9.17 10.82 -49.68
N ARG A 529 -10.12 11.72 -49.43
CA ARG A 529 -11.07 11.55 -48.34
C ARG A 529 -12.07 10.47 -48.76
N VAL A 530 -11.93 9.28 -48.19
CA VAL A 530 -13.01 8.30 -48.16
C VAL A 530 -14.10 8.89 -47.28
N ALA A 531 -15.22 9.24 -47.91
CA ALA A 531 -16.45 9.56 -47.19
C ALA A 531 -16.97 8.27 -46.55
N VAL A 532 -16.94 8.18 -45.21
CA VAL A 532 -17.76 7.23 -44.47
C VAL A 532 -19.16 7.85 -44.36
N PRO A 533 -20.23 7.17 -44.81
CA PRO A 533 -21.57 7.73 -44.76
C PRO A 533 -22.13 7.68 -43.34
N ALA A 534 -22.85 8.74 -42.98
CA ALA A 534 -23.71 8.76 -41.81
C ALA A 534 -24.74 7.62 -41.89
N SER A 535 -24.80 6.80 -40.84
CA SER A 535 -25.94 5.94 -40.54
C SER A 535 -26.60 6.40 -39.25
N LYS A 536 -27.94 6.38 -39.29
CA LYS A 536 -28.91 6.90 -38.33
C LYS A 536 -28.92 6.11 -37.00
N PRO A 537 -29.58 6.67 -35.96
CA PRO A 537 -29.86 5.98 -34.71
C PRO A 537 -31.12 5.09 -34.78
N GLY A 538 -31.14 4.03 -33.97
CA GLY A 538 -32.24 3.09 -33.67
C GLY A 538 -31.62 1.77 -33.19
N GLU A 539 -32.02 1.08 -32.12
CA GLU A 539 -33.25 1.00 -31.31
C GLU A 539 -32.87 0.70 -29.85
#